data_AF-A0A6N6M956-F1
#
_entry.id   AF-A0A6N6M956-F1
#
_cell.length_a   1.000
_cell.length_b   1.000
_cell.length_c   1.000
_cell.angle_alpha   90.00
_cell.angle_beta   90.00
_cell.angle_gamma   90.00
#
_symmetry.space_group_name_H-M   'P 1'
#
loop_
_entity.id
_entity.type
_entity.pdbx_description
1 polymer ?
#
loop_
_entity_poly.entity_id
_entity_poly.type
_entity_poly.pdbx_seq_one_letter_code
_entity_poly.pdbx_strand_id
1 'polypeptide(L)'
;MKRYYSIGELFSDYREFNDLSQSDFAASIKVDLRTIQRWEKNLTLVKSEKEEDIVLATLMPYQLIHNLNATVPIPTYYSFKTRKFSLSEQSTELPNLAWYKDQIDLITQNIRTIDCDLDLKHIDHFIDSQHKDDTYVNNDLISEAVRLLPELNFVYTGKTGYYAGHCIVLPLNEATYQKLRNREITNKDLRASDLIDPSHMERPIYYRYDITGDCNETIFYVMAQFFRYFRDLKNKNYVLCGYTERDDNYDLNLEIGLKNVWEDKVLQEQLNLDYPPRFIEGNFNHFLFDD
;
A
#
# COMPACT_ATOMS: atom_id res chain seq x y z
N MET A 1 0.33 -15.94 6.61
CA MET A 1 -0.47 -16.02 5.36
C MET A 1 -1.08 -17.42 5.26
N LYS A 2 -2.29 -17.58 4.73
CA LYS A 2 -2.89 -18.91 4.44
C LYS A 2 -2.46 -19.36 3.05
N ARG A 3 -2.17 -20.65 2.86
CA ARG A 3 -1.91 -21.23 1.54
C ARG A 3 -3.23 -21.62 0.87
N TYR A 4 -3.46 -21.12 -0.34
CA TYR A 4 -4.63 -21.46 -1.14
C TYR A 4 -4.23 -22.41 -2.27
N TYR A 5 -5.08 -23.41 -2.51
CA TYR A 5 -4.88 -24.40 -3.58
C TYR A 5 -5.83 -24.21 -4.75
N SER A 6 -6.84 -23.38 -4.61
CA SER A 6 -7.83 -23.10 -5.65
C SER A 6 -8.45 -21.73 -5.49
N ILE A 7 -8.98 -21.18 -6.58
CA ILE A 7 -9.68 -19.90 -6.55
C ILE A 7 -10.99 -19.98 -5.74
N GLY A 8 -11.65 -21.15 -5.73
CA GLY A 8 -12.88 -21.32 -4.99
C GLY A 8 -12.70 -21.24 -3.46
N GLU A 9 -11.57 -21.75 -2.96
CA GLU A 9 -11.17 -21.59 -1.57
C GLU A 9 -10.91 -20.12 -1.23
N LEU A 10 -10.18 -19.40 -2.08
CA LEU A 10 -9.89 -17.98 -1.90
C LEU A 10 -11.17 -17.14 -1.85
N PHE A 11 -12.13 -17.39 -2.73
CA PHE A 11 -13.40 -16.67 -2.75
C PHE A 11 -14.28 -16.95 -1.53
N SER A 12 -14.31 -18.20 -1.08
CA SER A 12 -15.06 -18.57 0.12
C SER A 12 -14.52 -17.83 1.36
N ASP A 13 -13.19 -17.84 1.53
CA ASP A 13 -12.55 -17.14 2.64
C ASP A 13 -12.63 -15.62 2.51
N TYR A 14 -12.57 -15.07 1.28
CA TYR A 14 -12.76 -13.63 1.05
C TYR A 14 -14.14 -13.18 1.53
N ARG A 15 -15.18 -13.96 1.21
CA ARG A 15 -16.54 -13.65 1.66
C ARG A 15 -16.67 -13.75 3.18
N GLU A 16 -16.10 -14.79 3.79
CA GLU A 16 -16.11 -14.96 5.24
C GLU A 16 -15.39 -13.81 5.94
N PHE A 17 -14.23 -13.40 5.42
CA PHE A 17 -13.44 -12.28 5.96
C PHE A 17 -14.19 -10.95 5.91
N ASN A 18 -15.03 -10.73 4.90
CA ASN A 18 -15.79 -9.48 4.70
C ASN A 18 -17.27 -9.59 5.10
N ASP A 19 -17.70 -10.69 5.73
CA ASP A 19 -19.11 -10.96 6.08
C ASP A 19 -20.10 -10.80 4.91
N LEU A 20 -19.71 -11.26 3.72
CA LEU A 20 -20.51 -11.14 2.49
C LEU A 20 -21.29 -12.43 2.22
N SER A 21 -22.54 -12.36 1.77
CA SER A 21 -23.22 -13.52 1.18
C SER A 21 -22.72 -13.80 -0.25
N GLN A 22 -23.01 -15.00 -0.79
CA GLN A 22 -22.72 -15.29 -2.20
C GLN A 22 -23.44 -14.31 -3.16
N SER A 23 -24.63 -13.83 -2.77
CA SER A 23 -25.40 -12.87 -3.56
C SER A 23 -24.77 -11.48 -3.55
N ASP A 24 -24.23 -11.05 -2.40
CA ASP A 24 -23.54 -9.76 -2.28
C ASP A 24 -22.25 -9.77 -3.10
N PHE A 25 -21.50 -10.87 -3.03
CA PHE A 25 -20.28 -11.02 -3.84
C PHE A 25 -20.60 -11.11 -5.34
N ALA A 26 -21.66 -11.81 -5.74
CA ALA A 26 -22.12 -11.85 -7.13
C ALA A 26 -22.47 -10.44 -7.65
N ALA A 27 -23.14 -9.63 -6.82
CA ALA A 27 -23.52 -8.28 -7.16
C ALA A 27 -22.30 -7.36 -7.34
N SER A 28 -21.28 -7.47 -6.49
CA SER A 28 -20.09 -6.60 -6.55
C SER A 28 -19.29 -6.75 -7.84
N ILE A 29 -19.19 -7.96 -8.39
CA ILE A 29 -18.48 -8.26 -9.65
C ILE A 29 -19.41 -8.41 -10.87
N LYS A 30 -20.70 -8.11 -10.69
CA LYS A 30 -21.74 -8.12 -11.73
C LYS A 30 -21.84 -9.46 -12.46
N VAL A 31 -21.98 -10.54 -11.70
CA VAL A 31 -22.28 -11.89 -12.20
C VAL A 31 -23.52 -12.46 -11.53
N ASP A 32 -24.05 -13.57 -12.03
CA ASP A 32 -25.16 -14.26 -11.38
C ASP A 32 -24.67 -15.14 -10.22
N LEU A 33 -25.57 -15.40 -9.25
CA LEU A 33 -25.30 -16.25 -8.09
C LEU A 33 -24.75 -17.64 -8.47
N ARG A 34 -25.24 -18.23 -9.57
CA ARG A 34 -24.80 -19.57 -9.99
C ARG A 34 -23.36 -19.57 -10.48
N THR A 35 -22.87 -18.46 -11.01
CA THR A 35 -21.48 -18.28 -11.38
C THR A 35 -20.57 -18.32 -10.15
N ILE A 36 -20.89 -17.56 -9.09
CA ILE A 36 -20.16 -17.64 -7.81
C ILE A 36 -20.16 -19.06 -7.24
N GLN A 37 -21.32 -19.71 -7.19
CA GLN A 37 -21.44 -21.09 -6.69
C GLN A 37 -20.60 -22.10 -7.46
N ARG A 38 -20.39 -21.88 -8.76
CA ARG A 38 -19.53 -22.74 -9.59
C ARG A 38 -18.06 -22.46 -9.33
N TRP A 39 -17.66 -21.20 -9.18
CA TRP A 39 -16.30 -20.81 -8.87
C TRP A 39 -15.85 -21.30 -7.49
N GLU A 40 -16.67 -21.10 -6.44
CA GLU A 40 -16.37 -21.61 -5.08
C GLU A 40 -16.24 -23.14 -5.03
N LYS A 41 -16.94 -23.86 -5.92
CA LYS A 41 -16.86 -25.32 -6.06
C LYS A 41 -15.81 -25.80 -7.07
N ASN A 42 -15.02 -24.89 -7.64
CA ASN A 42 -14.02 -25.17 -8.68
C ASN A 42 -14.59 -25.92 -9.91
N LEU A 43 -15.87 -25.68 -10.24
CA LEU A 43 -16.55 -26.35 -11.37
C LEU A 43 -16.24 -25.69 -12.72
N THR A 44 -15.91 -24.41 -12.70
CA THR A 44 -15.57 -23.62 -13.89
C THR A 44 -14.48 -22.62 -13.55
N LEU A 45 -13.64 -22.29 -14.52
CA LEU A 45 -12.67 -21.21 -14.39
C LEU A 45 -13.35 -19.83 -14.53
N VAL A 46 -12.74 -18.83 -13.92
CA VAL A 46 -13.03 -17.41 -14.19
C VAL A 46 -12.50 -17.10 -15.60
N LYS A 47 -13.28 -16.38 -16.40
CA LYS A 47 -12.79 -15.95 -17.72
C LYS A 47 -11.82 -14.77 -17.56
N SER A 48 -10.84 -14.65 -18.44
CA SER A 48 -9.80 -13.60 -18.33
C SER A 48 -10.38 -12.19 -18.28
N GLU A 49 -11.45 -11.89 -19.03
CA GLU A 49 -12.13 -10.60 -18.98
C GLU A 49 -12.80 -10.28 -17.63
N LYS A 50 -12.98 -11.28 -16.75
CA LYS A 50 -13.55 -11.12 -15.41
C LYS A 50 -12.50 -11.07 -14.31
N GLU A 51 -11.23 -11.39 -14.58
CA GLU A 51 -10.18 -11.30 -13.57
C GLU A 51 -9.99 -9.84 -13.11
N GLU A 52 -10.00 -8.88 -14.04
CA GLU A 52 -9.86 -7.45 -13.70
C GLU A 52 -11.04 -6.93 -12.87
N ASP A 53 -12.28 -7.29 -13.21
CA ASP A 53 -13.47 -6.95 -12.41
C ASP A 53 -13.34 -7.46 -10.97
N ILE A 54 -12.77 -8.65 -10.78
CA ILE A 54 -12.56 -9.24 -9.46
C ILE A 54 -11.44 -8.51 -8.72
N VAL A 55 -10.30 -8.22 -9.37
CA VAL A 55 -9.23 -7.40 -8.78
C VAL A 55 -9.80 -6.07 -8.31
N LEU A 56 -10.59 -5.40 -9.15
CA LEU A 56 -11.19 -4.11 -8.85
C LEU A 56 -12.19 -4.18 -7.70
N ALA A 57 -12.99 -5.24 -7.60
CA ALA A 57 -14.02 -5.33 -6.55
C ALA A 57 -13.48 -5.83 -5.20
N THR A 58 -12.31 -6.49 -5.19
CA THR A 58 -11.80 -7.21 -4.02
C THR A 58 -10.44 -6.71 -3.54
N LEU A 59 -9.72 -5.98 -4.41
CA LEU A 59 -8.31 -5.61 -4.27
C LEU A 59 -7.37 -6.82 -4.08
N MET A 60 -7.83 -8.01 -4.46
CA MET A 60 -6.95 -9.17 -4.51
C MET A 60 -5.96 -9.00 -5.67
N PRO A 61 -4.67 -9.32 -5.47
CA PRO A 61 -3.66 -9.13 -6.51
C PRO A 61 -3.99 -9.93 -7.77
N TYR A 62 -3.79 -9.33 -8.94
CA TYR A 62 -4.06 -10.01 -10.22
C TYR A 62 -3.33 -11.35 -10.32
N GLN A 63 -2.05 -11.38 -9.94
CA GLN A 63 -1.23 -12.59 -10.00
C GLN A 63 -1.77 -13.71 -9.09
N LEU A 64 -2.34 -13.36 -7.94
CA LEU A 64 -2.97 -14.33 -7.04
C LEU A 64 -4.18 -14.99 -7.70
N ILE A 65 -5.08 -14.17 -8.26
CA ILE A 65 -6.28 -14.65 -8.96
C ILE A 65 -5.86 -15.53 -10.13
N HIS A 66 -4.95 -15.03 -10.97
CA HIS A 66 -4.49 -15.73 -12.16
C HIS A 66 -3.85 -17.10 -11.84
N ASN A 67 -2.99 -17.16 -10.82
CA ASN A 67 -2.34 -18.41 -10.39
C ASN A 67 -3.35 -19.47 -9.94
N LEU A 68 -4.37 -19.06 -9.20
CA LEU A 68 -5.38 -19.95 -8.64
C LEU A 68 -6.50 -20.30 -9.63
N ASN A 69 -6.63 -19.52 -10.71
CA ASN A 69 -7.60 -19.69 -11.80
C ASN A 69 -7.07 -20.51 -12.99
N ALA A 70 -5.87 -21.07 -12.89
CA ALA A 70 -5.32 -21.92 -13.94
C ALA A 70 -5.97 -23.32 -13.95
N THR A 71 -5.99 -23.99 -15.12
CA THR A 71 -6.43 -25.40 -15.25
C THR A 71 -5.70 -26.32 -14.26
N VAL A 72 -4.42 -26.03 -14.01
CA VAL A 72 -3.65 -26.59 -12.92
C VAL A 72 -3.24 -25.41 -12.03
N PRO A 73 -3.94 -25.17 -10.90
CA PRO A 73 -3.65 -24.05 -10.03
C PRO A 73 -2.23 -24.08 -9.50
N ILE A 74 -1.61 -22.90 -9.39
CA ILE A 74 -0.33 -22.70 -8.71
C ILE A 74 -0.64 -22.30 -7.25
N PRO A 75 -0.40 -23.17 -6.26
CA PRO A 75 -0.73 -22.86 -4.88
C PRO A 75 0.01 -21.62 -4.41
N THR A 76 -0.73 -20.66 -3.86
CA THR A 76 -0.22 -19.32 -3.52
C THR A 76 -0.61 -18.98 -2.09
N TYR A 77 0.31 -18.39 -1.33
CA TYR A 77 0.05 -17.87 0.00
C TYR A 77 -0.60 -16.49 -0.10
N TYR A 78 -1.61 -16.20 0.72
CA TYR A 78 -2.24 -14.90 0.78
C TYR A 78 -2.70 -14.53 2.20
N SER A 79 -2.74 -13.25 2.48
CA SER A 79 -3.25 -12.69 3.73
C SER A 79 -4.20 -11.53 3.43
N PHE A 80 -5.46 -11.65 3.84
CA PHE A 80 -6.43 -10.55 3.71
C PHE A 80 -6.08 -9.37 4.62
N LYS A 81 -5.55 -9.62 5.84
CA LYS A 81 -5.12 -8.56 6.78
C LYS A 81 -4.07 -7.65 6.15
N THR A 82 -3.07 -8.22 5.48
CA THR A 82 -1.97 -7.45 4.89
C THR A 82 -2.12 -7.19 3.39
N ARG A 83 -3.14 -7.79 2.75
CA ARG A 83 -3.38 -7.82 1.30
C ARG A 83 -2.17 -8.27 0.46
N LYS A 84 -1.30 -9.09 1.05
CA LYS A 84 -0.06 -9.56 0.40
C LYS A 84 -0.14 -11.03 0.00
N PHE A 85 0.34 -11.35 -1.19
CA PHE A 85 0.54 -12.72 -1.66
C PHE A 85 2.02 -13.12 -1.66
N SER A 86 2.27 -14.42 -1.70
CA SER A 86 3.60 -14.99 -1.82
C SER A 86 3.55 -16.36 -2.53
N LEU A 87 4.55 -16.65 -3.37
CA LEU A 87 4.66 -17.91 -4.11
C LEU A 87 5.38 -19.01 -3.32
N SER A 88 6.01 -18.67 -2.19
CA SER A 88 6.77 -19.63 -1.37
C SER A 88 6.65 -19.27 0.11
N GLU A 89 6.63 -20.28 0.97
CA GLU A 89 6.54 -20.07 2.42
C GLU A 89 7.66 -19.15 2.95
N GLN A 90 8.87 -19.30 2.39
CA GLN A 90 10.05 -18.50 2.74
C GLN A 90 9.89 -17.01 2.45
N SER A 91 9.04 -16.63 1.49
CA SER A 91 8.82 -15.22 1.12
C SER A 91 7.55 -14.65 1.74
N THR A 92 7.00 -15.30 2.78
CA THR A 92 5.83 -14.78 3.52
C THR A 92 6.21 -13.76 4.60
N GLU A 93 7.45 -13.80 5.09
CA GLU A 93 8.00 -12.84 6.04
C GLU A 93 8.56 -11.60 5.33
N LEU A 94 8.54 -10.45 6.00
CA LEU A 94 9.10 -9.21 5.46
C LEU A 94 10.61 -9.37 5.21
N PRO A 95 11.15 -8.77 4.13
CA PRO A 95 12.59 -8.76 3.89
C PRO A 95 13.35 -8.10 5.05
N ASN A 96 14.56 -8.60 5.33
CA ASN A 96 15.45 -7.97 6.30
C ASN A 96 15.85 -6.56 5.83
N LEU A 97 15.89 -5.59 6.76
CA LEU A 97 16.27 -4.21 6.47
C LEU A 97 17.64 -4.07 5.79
N ALA A 98 18.61 -4.91 6.16
CA ALA A 98 19.93 -4.90 5.55
C ALA A 98 19.87 -5.14 4.04
N TRP A 99 18.92 -5.97 3.56
CA TRP A 99 18.77 -6.24 2.12
C TRP A 99 18.38 -5.00 1.34
N TYR A 100 17.62 -4.08 1.94
CA TYR A 100 17.27 -2.82 1.30
C TYR A 100 18.50 -1.95 1.11
N LYS A 101 19.47 -1.96 2.03
CA LYS A 101 20.75 -1.25 1.85
C LYS A 101 21.60 -1.95 0.78
N ASP A 102 21.79 -3.26 0.92
CA ASP A 102 22.70 -4.06 0.06
C ASP A 102 22.27 -4.05 -1.41
N GLN A 103 20.96 -3.97 -1.65
CA GLN A 103 20.36 -4.09 -2.99
C GLN A 103 19.62 -2.81 -3.39
N ILE A 104 19.92 -1.68 -2.75
CA ILE A 104 19.26 -0.40 -3.01
C ILE A 104 19.38 0.05 -4.47
N ASP A 105 20.39 -0.39 -5.20
CA ASP A 105 20.62 -0.03 -6.62
C ASP A 105 19.91 -0.95 -7.62
N LEU A 106 19.19 -1.98 -7.16
CA LEU A 106 18.36 -2.78 -8.04
C LEU A 106 17.16 -1.95 -8.54
N ILE A 107 17.07 -1.83 -9.86
CA ILE A 107 16.02 -1.08 -10.56
C ILE A 107 15.06 -2.03 -11.28
N THR A 108 13.88 -1.53 -11.57
CA THR A 108 12.85 -2.21 -12.35
C THR A 108 12.26 -1.24 -13.37
N GLN A 109 11.77 -1.78 -14.48
CA GLN A 109 11.01 -1.01 -15.48
C GLN A 109 9.52 -0.90 -15.12
N ASN A 110 9.10 -1.57 -14.05
CA ASN A 110 7.70 -1.65 -13.62
C ASN A 110 7.26 -0.48 -12.73
N ILE A 111 8.16 0.47 -12.46
CA ILE A 111 7.85 1.69 -11.71
C ILE A 111 7.68 2.83 -12.71
N ARG A 112 6.59 3.57 -12.56
CA ARG A 112 6.37 4.83 -13.28
C ARG A 112 5.64 5.83 -12.38
N THR A 113 5.84 7.11 -12.65
CA THR A 113 5.05 8.18 -12.01
C THR A 113 3.55 7.89 -12.18
N ILE A 114 2.77 8.23 -11.15
CA ILE A 114 1.31 8.08 -11.15
C ILE A 114 0.74 8.85 -12.34
N ASP A 115 -0.10 8.15 -13.12
CA ASP A 115 -0.95 8.75 -14.13
C ASP A 115 -2.32 8.96 -13.48
N CYS A 116 -2.68 10.22 -13.25
CA CYS A 116 -3.86 10.54 -12.46
C CYS A 116 -5.17 10.09 -13.13
N ASP A 117 -5.21 10.02 -14.47
CA ASP A 117 -6.41 9.58 -15.20
C ASP A 117 -6.60 8.06 -15.11
N LEU A 118 -5.49 7.31 -15.02
CA LEU A 118 -5.51 5.85 -15.03
C LEU A 118 -5.51 5.24 -13.63
N ASP A 119 -4.72 5.79 -12.70
CA ASP A 119 -4.36 5.12 -11.46
C ASP A 119 -5.21 5.56 -10.27
N LEU A 120 -5.77 6.78 -10.27
CA LEU A 120 -6.51 7.30 -9.12
C LEU A 120 -7.68 6.41 -8.73
N LYS A 121 -8.39 5.80 -9.69
CA LYS A 121 -9.47 4.84 -9.40
C LYS A 121 -9.01 3.64 -8.55
N HIS A 122 -7.77 3.18 -8.76
CA HIS A 122 -7.21 2.04 -8.03
C HIS A 122 -6.69 2.49 -6.67
N ILE A 123 -6.03 3.65 -6.62
CA ILE A 123 -5.51 4.24 -5.38
C ILE A 123 -6.67 4.58 -4.43
N ASP A 124 -7.70 5.23 -4.94
CA ASP A 124 -8.92 5.60 -4.21
C ASP A 124 -9.55 4.35 -3.58
N HIS A 125 -9.86 3.36 -4.42
CA HIS A 125 -10.44 2.11 -3.93
C HIS A 125 -9.54 1.40 -2.91
N PHE A 126 -8.22 1.43 -3.09
CA PHE A 126 -7.28 0.80 -2.16
C PHE A 126 -7.26 1.49 -0.80
N ILE A 127 -7.12 2.81 -0.76
CA ILE A 127 -7.03 3.61 0.47
C ILE A 127 -8.35 3.53 1.26
N ASP A 128 -9.49 3.66 0.57
CA ASP A 128 -10.82 3.49 1.16
C ASP A 128 -11.00 2.12 1.81
N SER A 129 -10.38 1.08 1.25
CA SER A 129 -10.46 -0.28 1.80
C SER A 129 -9.58 -0.53 3.03
N GLN A 130 -8.62 0.36 3.31
CA GLN A 130 -7.68 0.23 4.43
C GLN A 130 -8.15 0.99 5.66
N HIS A 131 -8.74 2.16 5.47
CA HIS A 131 -9.15 3.02 6.57
C HIS A 131 -10.59 2.73 6.96
N LYS A 132 -10.78 2.30 8.21
CA LYS A 132 -12.11 2.11 8.82
C LYS A 132 -12.84 3.41 9.08
N ASP A 133 -12.12 4.51 8.97
CA ASP A 133 -12.59 5.86 9.06
C ASP A 133 -12.92 6.30 7.64
N ASP A 134 -14.15 6.74 7.36
CA ASP A 134 -14.60 7.27 6.05
C ASP A 134 -13.64 8.35 5.49
N THR A 135 -12.53 7.93 4.89
CA THR A 135 -11.49 8.81 4.38
C THR A 135 -11.82 9.08 2.93
N TYR A 136 -12.24 10.30 2.63
CA TYR A 136 -12.29 10.77 1.27
C TYR A 136 -10.87 10.89 0.72
N VAL A 137 -10.52 10.09 -0.29
CA VAL A 137 -9.29 10.33 -1.06
C VAL A 137 -9.44 11.60 -1.86
N ASN A 138 -8.59 12.58 -1.56
CA ASN A 138 -8.61 13.84 -2.26
C ASN A 138 -7.77 13.75 -3.54
N ASN A 139 -8.43 13.52 -4.67
CA ASN A 139 -7.78 13.42 -5.98
C ASN A 139 -6.96 14.67 -6.35
N ASP A 140 -7.42 15.87 -5.98
CA ASP A 140 -6.68 17.11 -6.22
C ASP A 140 -5.39 17.16 -5.39
N LEU A 141 -5.44 16.68 -4.14
CA LEU A 141 -4.28 16.56 -3.27
C LEU A 141 -3.23 15.61 -3.86
N ILE A 142 -3.64 14.42 -4.32
CA ILE A 142 -2.72 13.45 -4.93
C ILE A 142 -2.16 13.99 -6.24
N SER A 143 -3.00 14.57 -7.10
CA SER A 143 -2.56 15.14 -8.38
C SER A 143 -1.53 16.25 -8.19
N GLU A 144 -1.73 17.12 -7.19
CA GLU A 144 -0.77 18.16 -6.87
C GLU A 144 0.54 17.60 -6.30
N ALA A 145 0.47 16.54 -5.48
CA ALA A 145 1.67 15.85 -4.99
C ALA A 145 2.47 15.21 -6.13
N VAL A 146 1.80 14.58 -7.10
CA VAL A 146 2.41 14.03 -8.31
C VAL A 146 3.09 15.13 -9.12
N ARG A 147 2.45 16.29 -9.25
CA ARG A 147 3.01 17.45 -9.97
C ARG A 147 4.26 18.01 -9.30
N LEU A 148 4.25 18.12 -7.96
CA LEU A 148 5.34 18.72 -7.18
C LEU A 148 6.51 17.76 -6.92
N LEU A 149 6.23 16.46 -6.84
CA LEU A 149 7.19 15.45 -6.40
C LEU A 149 6.97 14.10 -7.15
N PRO A 150 7.13 14.07 -8.48
CA PRO A 150 6.87 12.88 -9.28
C PRO A 150 7.78 11.68 -8.95
N GLU A 151 8.96 11.92 -8.37
CA GLU A 151 9.94 10.90 -8.02
C GLU A 151 9.56 10.06 -6.80
N LEU A 152 8.69 10.60 -5.92
CA LEU A 152 8.14 9.89 -4.75
C LEU A 152 6.64 9.62 -4.86
N ASN A 153 6.04 9.92 -6.02
CA ASN A 153 4.63 9.68 -6.31
C ASN A 153 4.51 8.79 -7.56
N PHE A 154 4.58 7.48 -7.35
CA PHE A 154 4.67 6.47 -8.40
C PHE A 154 3.84 5.22 -8.11
N VAL A 155 3.48 4.49 -9.16
CA VAL A 155 2.88 3.15 -9.07
C VAL A 155 3.90 2.08 -9.46
N TYR A 156 3.70 0.87 -8.95
CA TYR A 156 4.35 -0.34 -9.43
C TYR A 156 3.29 -1.19 -10.15
N THR A 157 3.61 -1.65 -11.36
CA THR A 157 2.79 -2.60 -12.11
C THR A 157 3.43 -3.99 -12.15
N GLY A 158 2.63 -5.04 -12.02
CA GLY A 158 3.09 -6.40 -12.23
C GLY A 158 3.58 -6.61 -13.67
N LYS A 159 4.27 -7.72 -13.95
CA LYS A 159 4.77 -8.08 -15.30
C LYS A 159 3.68 -8.13 -16.37
N THR A 160 2.43 -8.34 -15.95
CA THR A 160 1.24 -8.38 -16.80
C THR A 160 0.61 -7.00 -17.01
N GLY A 161 1.20 -5.93 -16.45
CA GLY A 161 0.75 -4.54 -16.60
C GLY A 161 -0.29 -4.10 -15.56
N TYR A 162 -0.78 -4.99 -14.70
CA TYR A 162 -1.77 -4.66 -13.67
C TYR A 162 -1.14 -3.96 -12.47
N TYR A 163 -1.93 -3.11 -11.82
CA TYR A 163 -1.55 -2.45 -10.57
C TYR A 163 -1.14 -3.47 -9.49
N ALA A 164 -0.01 -3.22 -8.84
CA ALA A 164 0.54 -4.09 -7.79
C ALA A 164 1.01 -3.33 -6.54
N GLY A 165 1.15 -2.01 -6.62
CA GLY A 165 1.52 -1.18 -5.47
C GLY A 165 1.73 0.28 -5.85
N HIS A 166 2.00 1.11 -4.85
CA HIS A 166 2.28 2.52 -5.07
C HIS A 166 3.07 3.14 -3.90
N CYS A 167 3.54 4.36 -4.14
CA CYS A 167 4.10 5.26 -3.16
C CYS A 167 3.48 6.65 -3.39
N ILE A 168 2.89 7.23 -2.35
CA ILE A 168 2.35 8.60 -2.33
C ILE A 168 2.99 9.36 -1.17
N VAL A 169 3.67 10.45 -1.52
CA VAL A 169 4.36 11.33 -0.58
C VAL A 169 3.91 12.77 -0.84
N LEU A 170 3.38 13.40 0.21
CA LEU A 170 2.92 14.78 0.16
C LEU A 170 4.04 15.71 0.63
N PRO A 171 4.51 16.66 -0.20
CA PRO A 171 5.46 17.66 0.25
C PRO A 171 4.73 18.78 1.01
N LEU A 172 4.68 18.69 2.34
CA LEU A 172 3.88 19.58 3.18
C LEU A 172 4.60 20.90 3.50
N ASN A 173 3.82 21.97 3.64
CA ASN A 173 4.32 23.17 4.31
C ASN A 173 4.47 22.93 5.84
N GLU A 174 5.31 23.74 6.48
CA GLU A 174 5.62 23.60 7.92
C GLU A 174 4.38 23.79 8.81
N ALA A 175 3.46 24.69 8.48
CA ALA A 175 2.27 24.93 9.29
C ALA A 175 1.35 23.71 9.33
N THR A 176 1.13 23.06 8.18
CA THR A 176 0.30 21.85 8.08
C THR A 176 0.97 20.67 8.78
N TYR A 177 2.29 20.51 8.61
CA TYR A 177 3.06 19.50 9.36
C TYR A 177 2.90 19.64 10.88
N GLN A 178 3.02 20.86 11.42
CA GLN A 178 2.88 21.08 12.87
C GLN A 178 1.47 20.72 13.36
N LYS A 179 0.42 21.02 12.59
CA LYS A 179 -0.95 20.64 12.93
C LYS A 179 -1.13 19.12 13.00
N LEU A 180 -0.62 18.37 12.02
CA LEU A 180 -0.65 16.89 12.05
C LEU A 180 0.13 16.35 13.25
N ARG A 181 1.34 16.89 13.47
CA ARG A 181 2.22 16.52 14.57
C ARG A 181 1.57 16.74 15.94
N ASN A 182 0.74 17.78 16.08
CA ASN A 182 0.04 18.13 17.31
C ASN A 182 -1.37 17.52 17.42
N ARG A 183 -1.78 16.68 16.46
CA ARG A 183 -3.14 16.08 16.39
C ARG A 183 -4.27 17.10 16.24
N GLU A 184 -3.98 18.25 15.64
CA GLU A 184 -4.97 19.30 15.36
C GLU A 184 -5.77 19.01 14.10
N ILE A 185 -5.18 18.27 13.15
CA ILE A 185 -5.80 17.83 11.90
C ILE A 185 -5.42 16.37 11.60
N THR A 186 -6.12 15.77 10.66
CA THR A 186 -5.91 14.40 10.17
C THR A 186 -5.67 14.38 8.66
N ASN A 187 -5.44 13.19 8.08
CA ASN A 187 -5.35 13.01 6.63
C ASN A 187 -6.58 13.56 5.89
N LYS A 188 -7.77 13.53 6.51
CA LYS A 188 -9.03 14.01 5.92
C LYS A 188 -9.07 15.52 5.69
N ASP A 189 -8.24 16.26 6.43
CA ASP A 189 -8.20 17.72 6.39
C ASP A 189 -7.21 18.26 5.35
N LEU A 190 -6.32 17.41 4.82
CA LEU A 190 -5.28 17.81 3.87
C LEU A 190 -5.87 18.21 2.51
N ARG A 191 -5.34 19.30 1.95
CA ARG A 191 -5.73 19.87 0.66
C ARG A 191 -4.49 20.17 -0.18
N ALA A 192 -4.68 20.33 -1.49
CA ALA A 192 -3.60 20.71 -2.40
C ALA A 192 -2.88 22.00 -1.98
N SER A 193 -3.59 22.95 -1.37
CA SER A 193 -3.02 24.19 -0.81
C SER A 193 -2.07 23.98 0.37
N ASP A 194 -2.08 22.81 1.00
CA ASP A 194 -1.13 22.45 2.05
C ASP A 194 0.24 22.03 1.48
N LEU A 195 0.30 21.74 0.18
CA LEU A 195 1.50 21.28 -0.48
C LEU A 195 2.38 22.47 -0.90
N ILE A 196 3.68 22.26 -0.90
CA ILE A 196 4.67 23.24 -1.32
C ILE A 196 5.81 22.52 -2.06
N ASP A 197 6.42 23.20 -3.03
CA ASP A 197 7.61 22.68 -3.71
C ASP A 197 8.75 22.50 -2.70
N PRO A 198 9.26 21.26 -2.49
CA PRO A 198 10.36 20.98 -1.57
C PRO A 198 11.62 21.81 -1.84
N SER A 199 11.89 22.18 -3.09
CA SER A 199 13.10 22.92 -3.48
C SER A 199 13.13 24.35 -2.94
N HIS A 200 11.97 24.90 -2.54
CA HIS A 200 11.86 26.22 -1.94
C HIS A 200 11.98 26.21 -0.42
N MET A 201 12.14 25.04 0.21
CA MET A 201 12.23 24.90 1.67
C MET A 201 13.67 24.71 2.13
N GLU A 202 14.07 25.44 3.16
CA GLU A 202 15.36 25.20 3.86
C GLU A 202 15.39 23.79 4.49
N ARG A 203 14.24 23.36 5.02
CA ARG A 203 14.02 22.03 5.56
C ARG A 203 12.76 21.42 4.95
N PRO A 204 12.86 20.67 3.84
CA PRO A 204 11.72 20.05 3.20
C PRO A 204 11.02 19.03 4.11
N ILE A 205 9.69 18.94 4.00
CA ILE A 205 8.87 18.01 4.78
C ILE A 205 8.17 17.05 3.84
N TYR A 206 8.49 15.77 3.98
CA TYR A 206 7.93 14.69 3.20
C TYR A 206 6.97 13.91 4.08
N TYR A 207 5.67 13.97 3.77
CA TYR A 207 4.66 13.22 4.49
C TYR A 207 4.30 11.94 3.73
N ARG A 208 4.66 10.80 4.31
CA ARG A 208 4.29 9.47 3.80
C ARG A 208 2.79 9.29 3.97
N TYR A 209 2.05 9.49 2.88
CA TYR A 209 0.60 9.40 2.89
C TYR A 209 0.12 7.96 2.76
N ASP A 210 0.59 7.25 1.72
CA ASP A 210 0.42 5.80 1.63
C ASP A 210 1.57 5.16 0.84
N ILE A 211 2.00 3.97 1.28
CA ILE A 211 3.00 3.15 0.60
C ILE A 211 2.60 1.69 0.74
N THR A 212 2.50 1.00 -0.39
CA THR A 212 2.03 -0.39 -0.43
C THR A 212 2.64 -1.20 -1.57
N GLY A 213 2.61 -2.52 -1.38
CA GLY A 213 2.95 -3.51 -2.39
C GLY A 213 2.21 -4.81 -2.09
N ASP A 214 1.71 -5.45 -3.13
CA ASP A 214 0.91 -6.67 -3.10
C ASP A 214 1.71 -7.95 -2.78
N CYS A 215 3.04 -7.88 -2.80
CA CYS A 215 3.94 -8.93 -2.35
C CYS A 215 5.26 -8.34 -1.87
N ASN A 216 6.12 -9.19 -1.29
CA ASN A 216 7.42 -8.76 -0.77
C ASN A 216 8.41 -8.33 -1.87
N GLU A 217 8.28 -8.86 -3.09
CA GLU A 217 9.06 -8.36 -4.23
C GLU A 217 8.62 -6.95 -4.63
N THR A 218 7.31 -6.70 -4.74
CA THR A 218 6.77 -5.39 -5.08
C THR A 218 7.19 -4.33 -4.07
N ILE A 219 6.95 -4.58 -2.77
CA ILE A 219 7.33 -3.62 -1.72
C ILE A 219 8.84 -3.43 -1.66
N PHE A 220 9.64 -4.44 -2.02
CA PHE A 220 11.10 -4.30 -2.10
C PHE A 220 11.48 -3.20 -3.09
N TYR A 221 11.00 -3.28 -4.34
CA TYR A 221 11.32 -2.28 -5.36
C TYR A 221 10.73 -0.90 -5.06
N VAL A 222 9.52 -0.83 -4.50
CA VAL A 222 8.88 0.44 -4.08
C VAL A 222 9.74 1.14 -3.04
N MET A 223 10.12 0.43 -1.97
CA MET A 223 10.95 1.00 -0.91
C MET A 223 12.38 1.30 -1.39
N ALA A 224 12.98 0.48 -2.26
CA ALA A 224 14.28 0.78 -2.84
C ALA A 224 14.27 2.09 -3.63
N GLN A 225 13.24 2.32 -4.46
CA GLN A 225 13.06 3.60 -5.17
C GLN A 225 12.90 4.78 -4.20
N PHE A 226 12.07 4.59 -3.17
CA PHE A 226 11.85 5.59 -2.14
C PHE A 226 13.13 5.94 -1.38
N PHE A 227 13.90 4.94 -0.94
CA PHE A 227 15.17 5.18 -0.24
C PHE A 227 16.25 5.81 -1.13
N ARG A 228 16.34 5.42 -2.41
CA ARG A 228 17.27 6.05 -3.37
C ARG A 228 17.06 7.56 -3.46
N TYR A 229 15.81 8.03 -3.49
CA TYR A 229 15.52 9.46 -3.49
C TYR A 229 16.19 10.17 -2.31
N PHE A 230 16.02 9.65 -1.08
CA PHE A 230 16.62 10.26 0.11
C PHE A 230 18.13 10.08 0.20
N ARG A 231 18.66 8.97 -0.32
CA ARG A 231 20.09 8.75 -0.47
C ARG A 231 20.73 9.79 -1.39
N ASP A 232 20.06 10.13 -2.48
CA ASP A 232 20.59 11.01 -3.53
C ASP A 232 20.23 12.49 -3.30
N LEU A 233 19.34 12.77 -2.34
CA LEU A 233 18.92 14.13 -1.97
C LEU A 233 20.13 14.98 -1.53
N LYS A 234 20.37 16.12 -2.17
CA LYS A 234 21.51 17.00 -1.82
C LYS A 234 21.37 17.61 -0.42
N ASN A 235 20.17 18.05 -0.07
CA ASN A 235 19.88 18.62 1.25
C ASN A 235 19.51 17.49 2.22
N LYS A 236 20.41 17.14 3.14
CA LYS A 236 20.15 16.14 4.19
C LYS A 236 19.38 16.67 5.40
N ASN A 237 19.07 17.96 5.42
CA ASN A 237 18.19 18.58 6.40
C ASN A 237 16.74 18.51 5.90
N TYR A 238 16.10 17.35 6.09
CA TYR A 238 14.68 17.14 5.78
C TYR A 238 13.99 16.44 6.95
N VAL A 239 12.67 16.48 6.94
CA VAL A 239 11.82 15.68 7.83
C VAL A 239 10.99 14.74 6.98
N LEU A 240 11.10 13.44 7.22
CA LEU A 240 10.08 12.49 6.84
C LEU A 240 9.11 12.33 8.02
N CYS A 241 7.82 12.35 7.74
CA CYS A 241 6.80 12.05 8.73
C CYS A 241 5.65 11.26 8.11
N GLY A 242 4.75 10.74 8.93
CA GLY A 242 3.61 9.96 8.45
C GLY A 242 2.73 9.48 9.60
N TYR A 243 1.47 9.21 9.30
CA TYR A 243 0.57 8.48 10.17
C TYR A 243 0.50 7.01 9.72
N THR A 244 0.40 6.07 10.67
CA THR A 244 0.18 4.66 10.34
C THR A 244 -0.57 3.92 11.42
N GLU A 245 -1.48 3.04 11.00
CA GLU A 245 -2.25 2.12 11.84
C GLU A 245 -1.73 0.67 11.72
N ARG A 246 -0.72 0.45 10.88
CA ARG A 246 -0.25 -0.89 10.54
C ARG A 246 0.65 -1.46 11.63
N ASP A 247 0.37 -2.69 12.03
CA ASP A 247 1.20 -3.42 12.99
C ASP A 247 2.56 -3.81 12.39
N ASP A 248 2.58 -4.19 11.10
CA ASP A 248 3.73 -4.82 10.43
C ASP A 248 4.93 -3.89 10.18
N ASN A 249 4.83 -2.61 10.52
CA ASN A 249 5.90 -1.63 10.32
C ASN A 249 6.36 -0.92 11.61
N TYR A 250 5.89 -1.32 12.80
CA TYR A 250 6.23 -0.64 14.05
C TYR A 250 7.74 -0.60 14.30
N ASP A 251 8.35 -1.77 14.47
CA ASP A 251 9.79 -1.89 14.75
C ASP A 251 10.63 -1.42 13.56
N LEU A 252 10.17 -1.72 12.34
CA LEU A 252 10.79 -1.30 11.09
C LEU A 252 11.01 0.22 11.03
N ASN A 253 10.00 1.02 11.40
CA ASN A 253 10.12 2.48 11.37
C ASN A 253 11.17 2.98 12.36
N LEU A 254 11.32 2.32 13.52
CA LEU A 254 12.33 2.68 14.52
C LEU A 254 13.74 2.35 14.03
N GLU A 255 13.91 1.16 13.45
CA GLU A 255 15.19 0.69 12.91
C GLU A 255 15.71 1.56 11.76
N ILE A 256 14.82 2.14 10.94
CA ILE A 256 15.20 3.06 9.86
C ILE A 256 15.39 4.52 10.33
N GLY A 257 15.36 4.80 11.64
CA GLY A 257 15.68 6.11 12.21
C GLY A 257 14.48 7.06 12.37
N LEU A 258 13.25 6.54 12.31
CA LEU A 258 12.05 7.31 12.67
C LEU A 258 11.73 7.12 14.15
N LYS A 259 11.02 8.07 14.75
CA LYS A 259 10.55 8.01 16.14
C LYS A 259 9.05 8.25 16.20
N ASN A 260 8.40 7.65 17.19
CA ASN A 260 7.00 7.94 17.49
C ASN A 260 6.89 9.30 18.19
N VAL A 261 6.06 10.19 17.64
CA VAL A 261 5.77 11.50 18.23
C VAL A 261 4.59 11.40 19.19
N TRP A 262 3.55 10.68 18.76
CA TRP A 262 2.39 10.34 19.57
C TRP A 262 1.82 9.00 19.13
N GLU A 263 1.09 8.37 20.04
CA GLU A 263 0.44 7.07 19.86
C GLU A 263 -1.01 7.19 20.36
N ASP A 264 -1.95 6.55 19.65
CA ASP A 264 -3.36 6.49 20.01
C ASP A 264 -3.72 5.12 20.59
N LYS A 265 -3.50 4.97 21.90
CA LYS A 265 -3.82 3.74 22.63
C LYS A 265 -5.33 3.51 22.76
N VAL A 266 -6.13 4.57 22.70
CA VAL A 266 -7.59 4.45 22.76
C VAL A 266 -8.09 3.80 21.47
N LEU A 267 -7.61 4.29 20.32
CA LEU A 267 -7.95 3.71 19.03
C LEU A 267 -7.38 2.29 18.87
N GLN A 268 -6.22 2.01 19.45
CA GLN A 268 -5.66 0.64 19.51
C GLN A 268 -6.65 -0.36 20.14
N GLU A 269 -7.20 -0.04 21.31
CA GLU A 269 -8.14 -0.89 22.03
C GLU A 269 -9.45 -1.05 21.25
N GLN A 270 -9.96 0.05 20.66
CA GLN A 270 -11.19 0.03 19.85
C GLN A 270 -11.08 -0.85 18.61
N LEU A 271 -9.91 -0.83 17.96
CA LEU A 271 -9.66 -1.58 16.73
C LEU A 271 -9.05 -2.96 16.97
N ASN A 272 -8.74 -3.30 18.22
CA ASN A 272 -8.07 -4.54 18.63
C ASN A 272 -6.76 -4.77 17.83
N LEU A 273 -5.91 -3.75 17.80
CA LEU A 273 -4.63 -3.75 17.08
C LEU A 273 -3.47 -4.17 17.99
N ASP A 274 -2.46 -4.82 17.41
CA ASP A 274 -1.27 -5.26 18.14
C ASP A 274 -0.43 -4.05 18.58
N TYR A 275 -0.38 -2.99 17.76
CA TYR A 275 0.30 -1.73 18.05
C TYR A 275 -0.63 -0.51 17.89
N PRO A 276 -0.37 0.60 18.61
CA PRO A 276 -1.20 1.79 18.48
C PRO A 276 -0.99 2.47 17.12
N PRO A 277 -2.07 3.02 16.54
CA PRO A 277 -1.98 4.07 15.54
C PRO A 277 -1.09 5.20 16.02
N ARG A 278 -0.24 5.72 15.14
CA ARG A 278 0.86 6.58 15.55
C ARG A 278 1.30 7.54 14.47
N PHE A 279 1.80 8.69 14.89
CA PHE A 279 2.52 9.59 14.03
C PHE A 279 4.01 9.44 14.27
N ILE A 280 4.74 9.29 13.18
CA ILE A 280 6.19 9.12 13.19
C ILE A 280 6.85 10.30 12.50
N GLU A 281 8.03 10.67 12.96
CA GLU A 281 8.88 11.68 12.31
C GLU A 281 10.35 11.26 12.38
N GLY A 282 11.18 11.76 11.47
CA GLY A 282 12.61 11.52 11.49
C GLY A 282 13.26 11.81 10.14
N ASN A 283 14.39 11.15 9.90
CA ASN A 283 15.05 11.10 8.60
C ASN A 283 15.80 9.77 8.48
N PHE A 284 16.26 9.45 7.29
CA PHE A 284 16.99 8.22 7.02
C PHE A 284 18.50 8.38 7.10
N ASN A 285 19.02 9.46 7.70
CA ASN A 285 20.45 9.72 7.63
C ASN A 285 21.26 8.60 8.33
N HIS A 286 20.82 8.19 9.53
CA HIS A 286 21.43 7.06 10.23
C HIS A 286 21.34 5.77 9.40
N PHE A 287 20.14 5.45 8.91
CA PHE A 287 19.93 4.22 8.15
C PHE A 287 20.71 4.19 6.83
N LEU A 288 20.76 5.26 6.05
CA LEU A 288 21.34 5.23 4.71
C LEU A 288 22.85 5.49 4.66
N PHE A 289 23.43 6.09 5.70
CA PHE A 289 24.83 6.54 5.68
C PHE A 289 25.69 6.01 6.82
N ASP A 290 25.10 5.43 7.86
CA ASP A 290 25.86 4.78 8.92
C ASP A 290 26.02 3.28 8.61
N ASP A 291 27.22 2.76 8.90
CA ASP A 291 27.62 1.36 8.67
C ASP A 291 26.92 0.37 9.62
#